data_AF-A0AAW8HGE5-F1
#
_entry.id   AF-A0AAW8HGE5-F1
#
_cell.length_a   1.000
_cell.length_b   1.000
_cell.length_c   1.000
_cell.angle_alpha   90.00
_cell.angle_beta   90.00
_cell.angle_gamma   90.00
#
_symmetry.space_group_name_H-M   'P 1'
#
loop_
_entity.id
_entity.type
_entity.pdbx_description
1 polymer ?
#
loop_
_entity_poly.entity_id
_entity_poly.type
_entity_poly.pdbx_seq_one_letter_code
_entity_poly.pdbx_strand_id
1 'polypeptide(L)'
;MKNNTLNGIPATVLETMAGRMNGQTEPVKIRSNDDLVALTADVLWVFACKTGLNRESESVDTIITDFLANLLHLCGQCDPDGAGIECFNGLLETAKMHYEQECGDNGEELV
;
A
#
# COMPACT_ATOMS: atom_id res chain seq x y z
N MET A 1 5.40 -22.24 -0.83
CA MET A 1 5.82 -20.89 -0.40
C MET A 1 5.51 -19.93 -1.55
N LYS A 2 4.79 -18.83 -1.31
CA LYS A 2 4.65 -17.79 -2.33
C LYS A 2 6.04 -17.19 -2.53
N ASN A 3 6.53 -17.14 -3.78
CA ASN A 3 7.78 -16.46 -4.11
C ASN A 3 7.52 -14.96 -4.01
N ASN A 4 7.50 -14.42 -2.78
CA ASN A 4 7.33 -13.00 -2.57
C ASN A 4 8.71 -12.33 -2.56
N THR A 5 9.07 -11.69 -3.67
CA THR A 5 10.33 -10.94 -3.80
C THR A 5 10.40 -9.78 -2.80
N LEU A 6 9.26 -9.28 -2.32
CA LEU A 6 9.20 -8.21 -1.31
C LEU A 6 9.82 -8.60 0.03
N ASN A 7 9.88 -9.90 0.35
CA ASN A 7 10.49 -10.36 1.60
C ASN A 7 12.03 -10.15 1.61
N GLY A 8 12.65 -10.00 0.44
CA GLY A 8 14.07 -9.67 0.32
C GLY A 8 14.37 -8.17 0.29
N ILE A 9 13.35 -7.31 0.28
CA ILE A 9 13.50 -5.86 0.17
C ILE A 9 13.41 -5.25 1.58
N PRO A 10 14.45 -4.54 2.07
CA PRO A 10 14.41 -3.88 3.37
C PRO A 10 13.30 -2.82 3.45
N ALA A 11 12.65 -2.70 4.61
CA ALA A 11 11.60 -1.72 4.86
C ALA A 11 12.07 -0.27 4.69
N THR A 12 13.37 0.00 4.86
CA THR A 12 14.00 1.32 4.68
C THR A 12 13.93 1.84 3.24
N VAL A 13 13.67 0.98 2.24
CA VAL A 13 13.37 1.43 0.87
C VAL A 13 12.14 2.35 0.84
N LEU A 14 11.16 2.13 1.73
CA LEU A 14 9.97 2.98 1.83
C LEU A 14 10.32 4.42 2.19
N GLU A 15 11.33 4.65 3.05
CA GLU A 15 11.82 5.99 3.38
C GLU A 15 12.36 6.71 2.14
N THR A 16 13.14 6.01 1.33
CA THR A 16 13.71 6.56 0.10
C THR A 16 12.61 6.93 -0.90
N MET A 17 11.59 6.08 -1.04
CA MET A 17 10.44 6.34 -1.91
C MET A 17 9.57 7.50 -1.39
N ALA A 18 9.35 7.55 -0.08
CA ALA A 18 8.64 8.63 0.62
C ALA A 18 9.33 9.99 0.46
N GLY A 19 10.64 10.02 0.25
CA GLY A 19 11.42 11.26 0.05
C GLY A 19 10.86 12.19 -1.03
N ARG A 20 10.12 11.67 -2.03
CA ARG A 20 9.44 12.48 -3.05
C ARG A 20 8.28 13.32 -2.49
N MET A 21 7.71 12.94 -1.35
CA MET A 21 6.63 13.66 -0.68
C MET A 21 7.13 14.76 0.25
N ASN A 22 8.45 14.81 0.53
CA ASN A 22 9.01 15.81 1.43
C ASN A 22 8.79 17.24 0.91
N GLY A 23 8.20 18.09 1.74
CA GLY A 23 7.90 19.48 1.41
C GLY A 23 6.73 19.70 0.46
N GLN A 24 5.98 18.65 0.09
CA GLN A 24 4.72 18.81 -0.62
C GLN A 24 3.66 19.41 0.31
N THR A 25 2.87 20.35 -0.22
CA THR A 25 1.72 20.92 0.51
C THR A 25 0.51 20.02 0.39
N GLU A 26 -0.26 19.88 1.46
CA GLU A 26 -1.56 19.20 1.42
C GLU A 26 -2.65 20.10 0.80
N PRO A 27 -3.51 19.56 -0.09
CA PRO A 27 -3.52 18.20 -0.60
C PRO A 27 -2.41 17.95 -1.64
N VAL A 28 -1.79 16.76 -1.59
CA VAL A 28 -0.75 16.37 -2.56
C VAL A 28 -1.37 16.29 -3.97
N LYS A 29 -0.77 16.99 -4.93
CA LYS A 29 -1.23 16.95 -6.32
C LYS A 29 -0.65 15.73 -7.02
N ILE A 30 -1.45 14.68 -7.16
CA ILE A 30 -1.12 13.46 -7.90
C ILE A 30 -1.12 13.74 -9.41
N ARG A 31 -0.02 13.45 -10.10
CA ARG A 31 0.13 13.65 -11.55
C ARG A 31 0.56 12.39 -12.28
N SER A 32 0.96 11.37 -11.55
CA SER A 32 1.52 10.12 -12.08
C SER A 32 1.38 8.99 -11.07
N ASN A 33 1.50 7.75 -11.55
CA ASN A 33 1.56 6.56 -10.69
C ASN A 33 2.77 6.60 -9.75
N ASP A 34 3.86 7.23 -10.17
CA ASP A 34 5.04 7.50 -9.35
C ASP A 34 4.70 8.36 -8.10
N ASP A 35 3.80 9.33 -8.24
CA ASP A 35 3.33 10.15 -7.11
C ASP A 35 2.44 9.31 -6.17
N LEU A 36 1.58 8.44 -6.72
CA LEU A 36 0.74 7.52 -5.93
C LEU A 36 1.60 6.53 -5.12
N VAL A 37 2.63 5.97 -5.76
CA VAL A 37 3.57 5.03 -5.13
C VAL A 37 4.37 5.73 -4.04
N ALA A 38 4.86 6.95 -4.29
CA ALA A 38 5.59 7.72 -3.28
C ALA A 38 4.71 8.12 -2.08
N LEU A 39 3.46 8.54 -2.33
CA LEU A 39 2.49 8.83 -1.27
C LEU A 39 2.18 7.58 -0.45
N THR A 40 2.01 6.43 -1.09
CA THR A 40 1.76 5.16 -0.41
C THR A 40 2.97 4.74 0.43
N ALA A 41 4.19 4.93 -0.09
CA ALA A 41 5.41 4.66 0.65
C ALA A 41 5.57 5.56 1.88
N ASP A 42 5.18 6.85 1.78
CA ASP A 42 5.18 7.78 2.91
C ASP A 42 4.26 7.31 4.04
N VAL A 43 3.01 6.92 3.71
CA VAL A 43 2.07 6.37 4.69
C VAL A 43 2.61 5.10 5.36
N LEU A 44 3.15 4.17 4.56
CA LEU A 44 3.71 2.91 5.08
C LEU A 44 4.99 3.13 5.90
N TRP A 45 5.82 4.11 5.55
CA TRP A 45 7.01 4.47 6.33
C TRP A 45 6.63 5.06 7.68
N VAL A 46 5.65 5.96 7.72
CA VAL A 46 5.10 6.51 8.97
C VAL A 46 4.51 5.39 9.83
N PHE A 47 3.78 4.46 9.22
CA PHE A 47 3.27 3.27 9.91
C PHE A 47 4.42 2.43 10.52
N ALA A 48 5.43 2.09 9.71
CA ALA A 48 6.60 1.32 10.17
C ALA A 48 7.34 2.01 11.31
N CYS A 49 7.49 3.34 11.27
CA CYS A 49 8.09 4.10 12.36
C CYS A 49 7.27 4.03 13.65
N LYS A 50 5.93 4.11 13.55
CA LYS A 50 5.02 4.04 14.71
C LYS A 50 4.96 2.66 15.35
N THR A 51 5.16 1.60 14.57
CA THR A 51 5.17 0.21 15.06
C THR A 51 6.56 -0.31 15.41
N GLY A 52 7.62 0.43 15.05
CA GLY A 52 9.02 0.04 15.29
C GLY A 52 9.56 -0.95 14.26
N LEU A 53 8.87 -1.13 13.14
CA LEU A 53 9.26 -1.99 12.01
C LEU A 53 10.15 -1.28 10.97
N ASN A 54 10.57 -0.04 11.24
CA ASN A 54 11.39 0.78 10.34
C ASN A 54 12.89 0.38 10.34
N ARG A 55 13.20 -0.91 10.33
CA ARG A 55 14.57 -1.45 10.48
C ARG A 55 14.99 -2.21 9.23
N GLU A 56 16.30 -2.26 8.97
CA GLU A 56 16.90 -3.04 7.87
C GLU A 56 16.60 -4.55 7.95
N SER A 57 16.35 -5.07 9.16
CA SER A 57 15.98 -6.47 9.36
C SER A 57 14.53 -6.79 8.98
N GLU A 58 13.68 -5.76 8.86
CA GLU A 58 12.29 -5.91 8.46
C GLU A 58 12.17 -5.75 6.95
N SER A 59 11.24 -6.51 6.37
CA SER A 59 11.00 -6.49 4.93
C SER A 59 9.77 -5.68 4.59
N VAL A 60 9.70 -5.18 3.35
CA VAL A 60 8.49 -4.54 2.80
C VAL A 60 7.28 -5.49 2.90
N ASP A 61 7.48 -6.79 2.74
CA ASP A 61 6.45 -7.82 2.93
C ASP A 61 5.85 -7.79 4.34
N THR A 62 6.69 -7.72 5.37
CA THR A 62 6.25 -7.58 6.77
C THR A 62 5.40 -6.32 6.96
N ILE A 63 5.88 -5.17 6.48
CA ILE A 63 5.17 -3.90 6.63
C ILE A 63 3.79 -3.95 5.98
N ILE A 64 3.71 -4.44 4.75
CA ILE A 64 2.45 -4.54 4.01
C ILE A 64 1.51 -5.52 4.70
N THR A 65 2.01 -6.69 5.11
CA THR A 65 1.17 -7.71 5.77
C THR A 65 0.59 -7.20 7.09
N ASP A 66 1.41 -6.56 7.93
CA ASP A 66 0.96 -5.99 9.21
C ASP A 66 0.00 -4.81 9.00
N PHE A 67 0.24 -3.99 7.97
CA PHE A 67 -0.68 -2.92 7.61
C PHE A 67 -2.05 -3.46 7.15
N LEU A 68 -2.07 -4.49 6.30
CA LEU A 68 -3.30 -5.16 5.87
C LEU A 68 -4.03 -5.82 7.05
N ALA A 69 -3.30 -6.42 8.00
CA ALA A 69 -3.88 -6.96 9.23
C ALA A 69 -4.55 -5.87 10.07
N ASN A 70 -3.94 -4.68 10.17
CA ASN A 70 -4.52 -3.54 10.87
C ASN A 70 -5.73 -2.95 10.15
N LEU A 71 -5.73 -2.93 8.80
CA LEU A 71 -6.91 -2.57 8.03
C LEU A 71 -8.06 -3.57 8.25
N LEU A 72 -7.76 -4.86 8.38
CA LEU A 72 -8.76 -5.88 8.70
C LEU A 72 -9.38 -5.65 10.08
N HIS A 73 -8.55 -5.34 11.09
CA HIS A 73 -9.02 -4.95 12.41
C HIS A 73 -9.87 -3.67 12.36
N LEU A 74 -9.49 -2.69 11.54
CA LEU A 74 -10.27 -1.48 11.33
C LEU A 74 -11.64 -1.78 10.71
N CYS A 75 -11.71 -2.62 9.67
CA CYS A 75 -12.98 -3.03 9.07
C CYS A 75 -13.91 -3.70 10.10
N GLY A 76 -13.36 -4.60 10.93
CA GLY A 76 -14.15 -5.24 12.00
C GLY A 76 -14.62 -4.27 13.09
N GLN A 77 -13.91 -3.17 13.35
CA GLN A 77 -14.35 -2.14 14.29
C GLN A 77 -15.41 -1.22 13.69
N CYS A 78 -15.33 -0.91 12.40
CA CYS A 78 -16.28 -0.06 11.70
C CYS A 78 -17.60 -0.76 11.37
N ASP A 79 -17.58 -2.09 11.21
CA ASP A 79 -18.75 -2.94 11.01
C ASP A 79 -18.78 -4.09 12.04
N PRO A 80 -19.23 -3.81 13.28
CA PRO A 80 -19.17 -4.76 14.39
C PRO A 80 -20.14 -5.95 14.22
N ASP A 81 -21.06 -5.92 13.26
CA ASP A 81 -22.04 -6.98 13.01
C ASP A 81 -21.42 -8.23 12.35
N GLY A 82 -20.09 -8.22 12.14
CA GLY A 82 -19.29 -9.43 11.95
C GLY A 82 -18.85 -9.71 10.52
N ALA A 83 -19.13 -8.81 9.57
CA ALA A 83 -18.76 -8.97 8.17
C ALA A 83 -17.41 -8.34 7.80
N GLY A 84 -16.62 -7.84 8.76
CA GLY A 84 -15.38 -7.09 8.49
C GLY A 84 -14.38 -7.77 7.55
N ILE A 85 -14.22 -9.10 7.63
CA ILE A 85 -13.38 -9.88 6.69
C ILE A 85 -13.98 -9.89 5.29
N GLU A 86 -15.29 -10.09 5.16
CA GLU A 86 -15.99 -10.11 3.88
C GLU A 86 -15.93 -8.73 3.22
N CYS A 87 -16.16 -7.66 3.99
CA CYS A 87 -16.02 -6.28 3.53
C CYS A 87 -14.59 -5.98 3.05
N PHE A 88 -13.58 -6.34 3.83
CA PHE A 88 -12.18 -6.13 3.44
C PHE A 88 -11.84 -6.87 2.13
N ASN A 89 -12.28 -8.11 1.98
CA ASN A 89 -12.08 -8.87 0.75
C ASN A 89 -12.77 -8.20 -0.44
N GLY A 90 -14.01 -7.70 -0.28
CA GLY A 90 -14.72 -6.96 -1.32
C GLY A 90 -13.99 -5.67 -1.75
N LEU A 91 -13.44 -4.93 -0.78
CA LEU A 91 -12.60 -3.76 -1.04
C LEU A 91 -11.32 -4.13 -1.79
N LEU A 92 -10.66 -5.24 -1.41
CA LEU A 92 -9.44 -5.71 -2.06
C LEU A 92 -9.69 -6.13 -3.51
N GLU A 93 -10.80 -6.82 -3.81
CA GLU A 93 -11.16 -7.15 -5.20
C GLU A 93 -11.45 -5.89 -6.03
N THR A 94 -12.11 -4.90 -5.45
CA THR A 94 -12.35 -3.61 -6.12
C THR A 94 -11.04 -2.87 -6.40
N ALA A 95 -10.11 -2.86 -5.43
CA ALA A 95 -8.80 -2.24 -5.61
C ALA A 95 -7.97 -2.92 -6.71
N LYS A 96 -8.03 -4.26 -6.83
CA LYS A 96 -7.40 -5.00 -7.94
C LYS A 96 -7.99 -4.59 -9.29
N MET A 97 -9.31 -4.47 -9.39
CA MET A 97 -9.97 -4.02 -10.61
C MET A 97 -9.49 -2.62 -11.04
N HIS A 98 -9.36 -1.67 -10.10
CA HIS A 98 -8.80 -0.34 -10.41
C HIS A 98 -7.35 -0.43 -10.90
N TYR A 99 -6.51 -1.21 -10.22
CA TYR A 99 -5.12 -1.42 -10.64
C TYR A 99 -5.01 -2.02 -12.04
N GLU A 100 -5.84 -3.02 -12.35
CA GLU A 100 -5.89 -3.66 -13.67
C GLU A 100 -6.33 -2.69 -14.76
N GLN A 101 -7.31 -1.81 -14.49
CA GLN A 101 -7.73 -0.77 -15.42
C GLN A 101 -6.59 0.23 -15.69
N GLU A 102 -5.92 0.71 -14.65
CA GLU A 102 -4.79 1.64 -14.78
C GLU A 102 -3.58 1.02 -15.51
N CYS A 103 -3.40 -0.30 -15.42
CA CYS A 103 -2.32 -1.01 -16.12
C CYS A 103 -2.70 -1.52 -17.51
N GLY A 104 -4.00 -1.79 -17.75
CA GLY A 104 -4.55 -2.38 -18.97
C GLY A 104 -4.86 -1.38 -20.07
N ASP A 105 -5.01 -0.10 -19.74
CA ASP A 105 -5.29 1.00 -20.69
C ASP A 105 -4.07 1.39 -21.57
N ASN A 106 -3.03 0.55 -21.56
CA ASN A 106 -1.80 0.70 -22.34
C ASN A 106 -1.84 -0.06 -23.68
N GLY A 107 -3.03 -0.50 -24.13
CA GLY A 107 -3.15 -1.54 -25.15
C GLY A 107 -4.38 -1.51 -26.04
N GLU A 108 -4.95 -0.34 -26.36
CA GLU A 108 -5.79 -0.24 -27.57
C GLU A 108 -4.92 0.08 -28.79
N GLU A 109 -4.56 -1.01 -29.48
CA GLU A 109 -4.11 -1.02 -30.86
C GLU A 109 -5.21 -0.39 -31.73
N LEU A 110 -4.86 0.69 -32.43
CA LEU A 110 -5.68 1.30 -33.48
C LEU A 110 -6.04 0.22 -34.52
N VAL A 111 -7.34 -0.10 -34.63
CA VAL A 111 -7.90 -0.78 -35.81
C VAL A 111 -8.59 0.26 -36.70
#